data_AF-A0A256STY1-F1
#
_entry.id   AF-A0A256STY1-F1
#
_cell.length_a   1.000
_cell.length_b   1.000
_cell.length_c   1.000
_cell.angle_alpha   90.00
_cell.angle_beta   90.00
_cell.angle_gamma   90.00
#
_symmetry.space_group_name_H-M   'P 1'
#
loop_
_entity.id
_entity.type
_entity.pdbx_description
1 polymer ?
#
loop_
_entity_poly.entity_id
_entity_poly.type
_entity_poly.pdbx_seq_one_letter_code
_entity_poly.pdbx_strand_id
1 'polypeptide(L)'
;MERKSVGQRLRTIMSERGWKQKDILDAVKPFFTQKTKISKTDLSQYVNDKTEPRSDKLYILAKGLNVSEQWLLGFDEAEIKETKTADLADEDTVFTYEGRQIPPEDLEYMKRLLRGGK
;
A
#
# COMPACT_ATOMS: atom_id res chain seq x y z
N MET A 1 -15.63 -19.23 2.25
CA MET A 1 -14.58 -18.38 2.85
C MET A 1 -15.19 -17.00 3.04
N GLU A 2 -15.32 -16.56 4.29
CA GLU A 2 -15.81 -15.20 4.59
C GLU A 2 -14.72 -14.20 4.21
N ARG A 3 -15.01 -13.30 3.28
CA ARG A 3 -14.12 -12.17 2.96
C ARG A 3 -14.03 -11.27 4.19
N LYS A 4 -12.82 -11.04 4.69
CA LYS A 4 -12.63 -10.12 5.81
C LYS A 4 -12.84 -8.69 5.33
N SER A 5 -13.63 -7.91 6.02
CA SER A 5 -13.81 -6.50 5.67
C SER A 5 -12.61 -5.65 6.11
N VAL A 6 -12.52 -4.42 5.60
CA VAL A 6 -11.49 -3.45 6.02
C VAL A 6 -11.53 -3.21 7.53
N GLY A 7 -12.71 -3.09 8.13
CA GLY A 7 -12.83 -2.92 9.57
C GLY A 7 -12.29 -4.11 10.35
N GLN A 8 -12.50 -5.34 9.89
CA GLN A 8 -11.92 -6.54 10.51
C GLN A 8 -10.39 -6.58 10.38
N ARG A 9 -9.84 -6.19 9.24
CA ARG A 9 -8.38 -6.09 9.02
C ARG A 9 -7.73 -5.03 9.92
N LEU A 10 -8.36 -3.87 10.04
CA LEU A 10 -7.92 -2.82 10.98
C LEU A 10 -7.96 -3.32 12.43
N ARG A 11 -9.03 -4.02 12.85
CA ARG A 11 -9.13 -4.63 14.19
C ARG A 11 -8.05 -5.69 14.45
N THR A 12 -7.68 -6.44 13.42
CA THR A 12 -6.60 -7.44 13.49
C THR A 12 -5.28 -6.73 13.82
N ILE A 13 -4.91 -5.70 13.05
CA ILE A 13 -3.69 -4.90 13.31
C ILE A 13 -3.72 -4.27 14.70
N MET A 14 -4.87 -3.73 15.13
CA MET A 14 -5.05 -3.17 16.47
C MET A 14 -4.74 -4.22 17.55
N SER A 15 -5.20 -5.45 17.37
CA SER A 15 -5.01 -6.52 18.34
C SER A 15 -3.58 -7.05 18.33
N GLU A 16 -2.99 -7.27 17.14
CA GLU A 16 -1.63 -7.78 16.97
C GLU A 16 -0.56 -6.82 17.48
N ARG A 17 -0.74 -5.52 17.25
CA ARG A 17 0.22 -4.48 17.67
C ARG A 17 -0.13 -3.83 19.01
N GLY A 18 -1.27 -4.18 19.61
CA GLY A 18 -1.80 -3.49 20.79
C GLY A 18 -2.18 -2.03 20.54
N TRP A 19 -2.51 -1.67 19.30
CA TRP A 19 -2.79 -0.31 18.86
C TRP A 19 -4.25 0.07 19.09
N LYS A 20 -4.47 1.33 19.50
CA LYS A 20 -5.79 1.95 19.52
C LYS A 20 -6.06 2.65 18.20
N GLN A 21 -7.31 3.04 17.95
CA GLN A 21 -7.67 3.85 16.77
C GLN A 21 -6.83 5.14 16.68
N LYS A 22 -6.45 5.73 17.81
CA LYS A 22 -5.57 6.90 17.84
C LYS A 22 -4.18 6.60 17.29
N ASP A 23 -3.64 5.41 17.56
CA ASP A 23 -2.30 5.02 17.14
C ASP A 23 -2.26 4.72 15.63
N ILE A 24 -3.31 4.07 15.10
CA ILE A 24 -3.50 3.96 13.65
C ILE A 24 -3.53 5.36 13.02
N LEU A 25 -4.31 6.27 13.61
CA LEU A 25 -4.40 7.63 13.12
C LEU A 25 -3.02 8.31 13.12
N ASP A 26 -2.24 8.13 14.18
CA ASP A 26 -0.90 8.69 14.30
C ASP A 26 0.07 8.13 13.25
N ALA A 27 0.01 6.82 12.98
CA ALA A 27 0.79 6.16 11.95
C ALA A 27 0.46 6.65 10.54
N VAL A 28 -0.80 7.04 10.26
CA VAL A 28 -1.21 7.54 8.94
C VAL A 28 -1.08 9.06 8.78
N LYS A 29 -0.99 9.82 9.88
CA LYS A 29 -0.77 11.28 9.85
C LYS A 29 0.36 11.74 8.92
N PRO A 30 1.55 11.13 8.89
CA PRO A 30 2.63 11.56 8.00
C PRO A 30 2.28 11.44 6.52
N PHE A 31 1.30 10.60 6.15
CA PHE A 31 0.85 10.39 4.79
C PHE A 31 -0.39 11.22 4.42
N PHE A 32 -0.89 12.05 5.34
CA PHE A 32 -2.04 12.90 5.07
C PHE A 32 -1.75 13.91 3.96
N THR A 33 -2.59 13.90 2.94
CA THR A 33 -2.60 14.88 1.86
C THR A 33 -3.81 15.80 2.03
N GLN A 34 -3.81 16.95 1.34
CA GLN A 34 -4.89 17.94 1.37
C GLN A 34 -6.30 17.34 1.13
N LYS A 35 -6.40 16.23 0.39
CA LYS A 35 -7.68 15.56 0.07
C LYS A 35 -7.94 14.28 0.86
N THR A 36 -6.94 13.74 1.58
CA THR A 36 -7.00 12.39 2.16
C THR A 36 -7.00 12.38 3.69
N LYS A 37 -7.24 13.52 4.33
CA LYS A 37 -7.29 13.60 5.79
C LYS A 37 -8.36 12.65 6.37
N ILE A 38 -7.95 11.76 7.27
CA ILE A 38 -8.85 10.88 8.01
C ILE A 38 -9.10 11.50 9.37
N SER A 39 -10.36 11.64 9.76
CA SER A 39 -10.73 12.06 11.11
C SER A 39 -10.87 10.86 12.04
N LYS A 40 -10.80 11.07 13.35
CA LYS A 40 -11.07 10.02 14.34
C LYS A 40 -12.45 9.35 14.13
N THR A 41 -13.45 10.15 13.75
CA THR A 41 -14.80 9.66 13.44
C THR A 41 -14.82 8.77 12.20
N ASP A 42 -14.17 9.20 11.10
CA ASP A 42 -14.03 8.39 9.88
C ASP A 42 -13.39 7.04 10.20
N LEU A 43 -12.27 7.06 10.93
CA LEU A 43 -11.56 5.83 11.28
C LEU A 43 -12.41 4.90 12.14
N SER A 44 -13.16 5.44 13.10
CA SER A 44 -14.10 4.65 13.92
C SER A 44 -15.20 4.03 13.06
N GLN A 45 -15.71 4.75 12.05
CA GLN A 45 -16.69 4.19 11.11
C GLN A 45 -16.10 3.05 10.28
N TYR A 46 -14.84 3.18 9.84
CA TYR A 46 -14.13 2.13 9.08
C TYR A 46 -13.92 0.88 9.94
N VAL A 47 -13.43 1.05 11.18
CA VAL A 47 -13.19 -0.06 12.13
C VAL A 47 -14.48 -0.81 12.46
N ASN A 48 -15.62 -0.10 12.54
CA ASN A 48 -16.93 -0.68 12.81
C ASN A 48 -17.68 -1.12 11.54
N ASP A 49 -17.02 -1.11 10.37
CA ASP A 49 -17.61 -1.51 9.08
C ASP A 49 -18.87 -0.71 8.72
N LYS A 50 -19.02 0.50 9.26
CA LYS A 50 -20.15 1.40 8.95
C LYS A 50 -19.97 2.13 7.63
N THR A 51 -18.74 2.26 7.18
CA THR A 51 -18.39 2.98 5.95
C THR A 51 -17.13 2.36 5.38
N GLU A 52 -17.04 2.28 4.06
CA GLU A 52 -15.83 1.86 3.38
C GLU A 52 -14.93 3.07 3.08
N PRO A 53 -13.62 2.96 3.31
CA PRO A 53 -12.69 4.00 2.88
C PRO A 53 -12.68 4.08 1.35
N ARG A 54 -12.70 5.31 0.82
CA ARG A 54 -12.43 5.53 -0.61
C ARG A 54 -10.98 5.16 -0.94
N SER A 55 -10.69 4.94 -2.22
CA SER A 55 -9.35 4.63 -2.73
C SER A 55 -8.26 5.52 -2.14
N ASP A 56 -8.46 6.85 -2.08
CA ASP A 56 -7.44 7.77 -1.55
C ASP A 56 -7.16 7.57 -0.06
N LYS A 57 -8.19 7.22 0.73
CA LYS A 57 -8.07 6.96 2.17
C LYS A 57 -7.51 5.56 2.43
N LEU A 58 -7.88 4.59 1.59
CA LEU A 58 -7.35 3.24 1.63
C LEU A 58 -5.83 3.22 1.39
N TYR A 59 -5.36 3.99 0.41
CA TYR A 59 -3.95 4.13 0.08
C TYR A 59 -3.11 4.63 1.27
N ILE A 60 -3.55 5.68 1.96
CA ILE A 60 -2.81 6.20 3.12
C ILE A 60 -2.88 5.28 4.34
N LEU A 61 -3.99 4.53 4.50
CA LEU A 61 -4.11 3.51 5.54
C LEU A 61 -3.14 2.37 5.28
N ALA A 62 -3.09 1.89 4.03
CA ALA A 62 -2.15 0.87 3.57
C ALA A 62 -0.70 1.31 3.83
N LYS A 63 -0.33 2.52 3.36
CA LYS A 63 0.99 3.13 3.58
C LYS A 63 1.34 3.26 5.07
N GLY A 64 0.46 3.83 5.89
CA GLY A 64 0.76 4.06 7.31
C GLY A 64 0.79 2.78 8.16
N LEU A 65 0.06 1.75 7.75
CA LEU A 65 0.05 0.46 8.44
C LEU A 65 1.10 -0.52 7.90
N ASN A 66 1.79 -0.15 6.82
CA ASN A 66 2.73 -0.98 6.06
C ASN A 66 2.09 -2.30 5.58
N VAL A 67 0.91 -2.19 4.98
CA VAL A 67 0.15 -3.30 4.38
C VAL A 67 -0.32 -2.93 2.99
N SER A 68 -0.75 -3.90 2.18
CA SER A 68 -1.33 -3.61 0.86
C SER A 68 -2.79 -3.18 0.95
N GLU A 69 -3.24 -2.39 -0.02
CA GLU A 69 -4.65 -1.99 -0.14
C GLU A 69 -5.57 -3.21 -0.30
N GLN A 70 -5.12 -4.22 -1.04
CA GLN A 70 -5.85 -5.46 -1.24
C GLN A 70 -5.96 -6.27 0.06
N TRP A 71 -4.91 -6.29 0.88
CA TRP A 71 -4.97 -6.94 2.19
C TRP A 71 -6.02 -6.29 3.08
N LEU A 72 -6.09 -4.95 3.09
CA LEU A 72 -7.14 -4.20 3.80
C LEU A 72 -8.52 -4.53 3.25
N LEU A 73 -8.69 -4.65 1.94
CA LEU A 73 -9.96 -5.05 1.31
C LEU A 73 -10.34 -6.51 1.54
N GLY A 74 -9.50 -7.30 2.22
CA GLY A 74 -9.83 -8.68 2.56
C GLY A 74 -9.42 -9.72 1.53
N PHE A 75 -8.66 -9.35 0.51
CA PHE A 75 -8.08 -10.33 -0.41
C PHE A 75 -7.05 -11.15 0.36
N ASP A 76 -7.20 -12.48 0.34
CA ASP A 76 -6.22 -13.38 0.93
C ASP A 76 -4.92 -13.29 0.11
N GLU A 77 -3.81 -13.13 0.82
CA GLU A 77 -2.46 -12.83 0.32
C GLU A 77 -1.91 -13.89 -0.66
N ALA A 78 -2.64 -14.99 -0.87
CA ALA A 78 -2.30 -16.06 -1.81
C ALA A 78 -2.35 -15.63 -3.29
N GLU A 79 -3.02 -14.52 -3.65
CA GLU A 79 -3.15 -14.09 -5.05
C GLU A 79 -2.40 -12.81 -5.42
N ILE A 80 -1.67 -12.19 -4.49
CA ILE A 80 -0.93 -10.96 -4.79
C ILE A 80 0.54 -11.33 -5.02
N LYS A 81 0.86 -11.65 -6.28
CA LYS A 81 2.25 -11.63 -6.75
C LYS A 81 2.84 -10.25 -6.42
N GLU A 82 3.89 -10.26 -5.63
CA GLU A 82 4.65 -9.11 -5.12
C GLU A 82 4.72 -7.92 -6.10
N THR A 83 3.82 -6.95 -5.94
CA THR A 83 4.11 -5.58 -6.35
C THR A 83 4.76 -4.88 -5.16
N LYS A 84 6.08 -5.11 -5.03
CA LYS A 84 6.99 -4.30 -4.23
C LYS A 84 6.67 -2.82 -4.45
N THR A 85 5.98 -2.18 -3.50
CA THR A 85 5.90 -0.72 -3.49
C THR A 85 7.29 -0.20 -3.20
N ALA A 86 7.88 0.41 -4.23
CA ALA A 86 9.16 1.10 -4.26
C ALA A 86 9.57 1.67 -2.88
N ASP A 87 10.45 0.94 -2.20
CA ASP A 87 11.42 1.55 -1.30
C ASP A 87 12.52 2.09 -2.23
N LEU A 88 12.59 3.41 -2.34
CA LEU A 88 13.62 4.11 -3.11
C LEU A 88 14.95 4.04 -2.33
N ALA A 89 15.49 2.84 -2.13
CA ALA A 89 16.77 2.61 -1.48
C ALA A 89 17.48 1.30 -1.87
N ASP A 90 16.82 0.37 -2.57
CA ASP A 90 17.46 -0.87 -3.02
C ASP A 90 17.76 -0.82 -4.53
N GLU A 91 19.01 -1.12 -4.85
CA GLU A 91 19.70 -1.00 -6.14
C GLU A 91 19.23 -1.99 -7.24
N ASP A 92 17.95 -2.37 -7.26
CA ASP A 92 17.39 -3.24 -8.30
C ASP A 92 16.14 -2.60 -8.93
N THR A 93 16.38 -1.55 -9.71
CA THR A 93 15.35 -0.87 -10.51
C THR A 93 14.83 -1.81 -11.59
N VAL A 94 13.61 -2.31 -11.42
CA VAL A 94 12.84 -2.92 -12.51
C VAL A 94 12.41 -1.80 -13.47
N PHE A 95 13.06 -1.70 -14.63
CA PHE A 95 12.65 -0.75 -15.68
C PHE A 95 11.39 -1.26 -16.38
N THR A 96 10.30 -0.49 -16.32
CA THR A 96 9.07 -0.73 -17.08
C THR A 96 8.87 0.40 -18.09
N TYR A 97 8.62 0.10 -19.36
CA TYR A 97 8.23 1.05 -20.40
C TYR A 97 6.77 0.78 -20.78
N GLU A 98 5.94 1.83 -20.74
CA GLU A 98 4.50 1.77 -21.07
C GLU A 98 3.69 0.70 -20.31
N GLY A 99 4.07 0.40 -19.06
CA GLY A 99 3.31 -0.53 -18.20
C GLY A 99 3.44 -2.01 -18.59
N ARG A 100 4.39 -2.37 -19.46
CA ARG A 100 4.81 -3.77 -19.68
C ARG A 100 6.22 -3.98 -19.12
N GLN A 101 6.48 -5.18 -18.62
CA GLN A 101 7.85 -5.59 -18.29
C GLN A 101 8.67 -5.53 -19.58
N ILE A 102 9.73 -4.72 -19.58
CA ILE A 102 10.64 -4.59 -20.71
C ILE A 102 11.32 -5.97 -20.89
N PRO A 103 11.29 -6.56 -22.09
CA PRO A 103 11.98 -7.81 -22.37
C PRO A 103 13.47 -7.71 -21.98
N PRO A 104 14.09 -8.82 -21.56
CA PRO A 104 15.50 -8.82 -21.14
C PRO A 104 16.47 -8.32 -22.22
N GLU A 105 16.11 -8.48 -23.50
CA GLU A 105 16.91 -8.00 -24.64
C GLU A 105 16.96 -6.47 -24.73
N ASP A 106 15.86 -5.79 -24.40
CA ASP A 106 15.75 -4.32 -24.40
C ASP A 106 16.46 -3.70 -23.18
N LEU A 107 16.52 -4.40 -22.05
CA LEU A 107 17.29 -4.00 -20.86
C LEU A 107 18.81 -3.94 -21.13
N GLU A 108 19.33 -4.85 -21.96
CA GLU A 108 20.74 -4.88 -22.34
C GLU A 108 21.10 -3.69 -23.23
N TYR A 109 20.20 -3.30 -24.13
CA TYR A 109 20.33 -2.10 -24.96
C TYR A 109 20.37 -0.82 -24.11
N MET A 110 19.50 -0.71 -23.11
CA MET A 110 19.49 0.42 -22.16
C MET A 110 20.76 0.47 -21.28
N LYS A 111 21.22 -0.68 -20.77
CA LYS A 111 22.47 -0.79 -20.00
C LYS A 111 23.69 -0.36 -20.83
N ARG A 112 23.69 -0.63 -22.14
CA ARG A 112 24.76 -0.24 -23.06
C ARG A 112 24.76 1.26 -23.37
N LEU A 113 23.58 1.88 -23.49
CA LEU A 113 23.41 3.33 -23.67
C LEU A 113 23.83 4.14 -22.44
N LEU A 114 23.50 3.67 -21.23
CA LEU A 114 23.85 4.33 -19.97
C LEU A 114 25.35 4.22 -19.61
N ARG A 115 26.04 3.18 -20.08
CA ARG A 115 27.45 2.92 -19.76
C ARG A 115 28.42 3.38 -20.87
N GLY A 116 27.92 3.76 -22.04
CA GLY A 116 28.69 4.04 -23.26
C GLY A 116 28.80 5.51 -23.67
N GLY A 117 28.69 6.45 -22.73
CA GLY A 117 28.97 7.86 -22.97
C GLY A 117 30.46 8.19 -22.77
N LYS A 118 31.33 7.73 -23.66
CA LYS A 118 32.64 8.37 -23.91
C LYS A 118 33.18 8.01 -25.30
#